data_AF-A0A951CB45-F1
#
_entry.id   AF-A0A951CB45-F1
#
_cell.length_a   1.000
_cell.length_b   1.000
_cell.length_c   1.000
_cell.angle_alpha   90.00
_cell.angle_beta   90.00
_cell.angle_gamma   90.00
#
_symmetry.space_group_name_H-M   'P 1'
#
loop_
_entity.id
_entity.type
_entity.pdbx_description
1 polymer ?
#
loop_
_entity_poly.entity_id
_entity_poly.type
_entity_poly.pdbx_seq_one_letter_code
_entity_poly.pdbx_strand_id
1 'polypeptide(L)'
;MKLNGALATAIYLSLATMFCGQIAWADDRGLAVPDHTRVIAALQAEGVQIYEAKARLGGALAWSLVGPDAKLETLDGREVGHHSIGPVWRANDGSEIKATKSALQNWKPADPGSVAWLLLEVSPQGEGIFSGTQYVMRVATAGGAAPLEAPGQAGERKSIPYRAVYLFLSATE
;
A
#
# COMPACT_ATOMS: atom_id res chain seq x y z
N MET A 1 26.14 21.24 50.46
CA MET A 1 24.70 21.07 50.16
C MET A 1 24.59 20.05 49.05
N LYS A 2 24.02 18.87 49.33
CA LYS A 2 23.70 17.81 48.34
C LYS A 2 22.45 18.21 47.54
N LEU A 3 22.38 17.80 46.27
CA LEU A 3 21.20 17.37 45.48
C LEU A 3 21.69 17.30 44.02
N ASN A 4 22.00 16.12 43.47
CA ASN A 4 21.14 15.05 42.95
C ASN A 4 20.89 15.19 41.44
N GLY A 5 21.27 14.16 40.70
CA GLY A 5 20.98 14.02 39.28
C GLY A 5 19.51 13.74 38.98
N ALA A 6 19.13 14.00 37.75
CA ALA A 6 17.98 13.44 37.05
C ALA A 6 18.40 13.35 35.57
N LEU A 7 18.78 12.15 35.13
CA LEU A 7 17.97 11.31 34.27
C LEU A 7 17.65 11.99 32.93
N ALA A 8 18.52 11.74 31.95
CA ALA A 8 18.17 11.84 30.55
C ALA A 8 17.13 10.76 30.25
N THR A 9 15.85 11.11 30.37
CA THR A 9 14.75 10.22 30.04
C THR A 9 14.71 10.06 28.52
N ALA A 10 15.02 8.85 28.09
CA ALA A 10 14.94 8.34 26.73
C ALA A 10 13.62 8.73 26.03
N ILE A 11 13.72 9.47 24.92
CA ILE A 11 12.66 9.59 23.92
C ILE A 11 12.79 8.37 23.00
N TYR A 12 12.22 7.24 23.41
CA TYR A 12 12.05 6.06 22.55
C TYR A 12 10.63 5.52 22.75
N LEU A 13 9.60 6.29 22.37
CA LEU A 13 8.23 5.78 22.32
C LEU A 13 7.33 6.60 21.39
N SER A 14 7.53 6.53 20.07
CA SER A 14 6.57 7.15 19.14
C SER A 14 6.34 6.46 17.80
N LEU A 15 7.06 5.40 17.42
CA LEU A 15 6.76 4.69 16.17
C LEU A 15 5.82 3.48 16.31
N ALA A 16 5.84 2.77 17.45
CA ALA A 16 4.99 1.58 17.65
C ALA A 16 3.49 1.93 17.80
N THR A 17 3.18 3.09 18.39
CA THR A 17 1.79 3.56 18.59
C THR A 17 1.12 4.03 17.30
N MET A 18 1.86 4.65 16.38
CA MET A 18 1.32 5.10 15.08
C MET A 18 0.85 3.92 14.22
N PHE A 19 1.59 2.81 14.23
CA PHE A 19 1.29 1.65 13.39
C PHE A 19 0.07 0.87 13.89
N CYS A 20 -0.01 0.62 15.20
CA CYS A 20 -1.20 0.03 15.81
C CYS A 20 -2.43 0.92 15.59
N GLY A 21 -2.25 2.26 15.66
CA GLY A 21 -3.26 3.22 15.29
C GLY A 21 -3.75 3.04 13.84
N GLN A 22 -2.85 3.00 12.86
CA GLN A 22 -3.25 2.86 11.45
C GLN A 22 -4.02 1.57 11.16
N ILE A 23 -3.67 0.46 11.80
CA ILE A 23 -4.41 -0.82 11.66
C ILE A 23 -5.78 -0.72 12.31
N ALA A 24 -5.87 -0.21 13.54
CA ALA A 24 -7.16 0.02 14.20
C ALA A 24 -8.08 0.95 13.39
N TRP A 25 -7.49 1.96 12.75
CA TRP A 25 -8.23 2.89 11.88
C TRP A 25 -8.71 2.24 10.58
N ALA A 26 -8.01 1.21 10.08
CA ALA A 26 -8.47 0.45 8.93
C ALA A 26 -9.65 -0.44 9.31
N ASP A 27 -9.59 -1.08 10.47
CA ASP A 27 -10.65 -1.94 10.99
C ASP A 27 -11.95 -1.15 11.24
N ASP A 28 -11.87 0.02 11.89
CA ASP A 28 -13.02 0.93 12.09
C ASP A 28 -13.70 1.38 10.78
N ARG A 29 -12.98 1.32 9.65
CA ARG A 29 -13.48 1.66 8.31
C ARG A 29 -14.02 0.45 7.55
N GLY A 30 -14.03 -0.73 8.18
CA GLY A 30 -14.47 -1.99 7.60
C GLY A 30 -13.41 -2.65 6.70
N LEU A 31 -12.14 -2.22 6.78
CA LEU A 31 -11.01 -2.94 6.22
C LEU A 31 -10.40 -3.83 7.30
N ALA A 32 -11.08 -4.94 7.57
CA ALA A 32 -10.69 -5.87 8.62
C ALA A 32 -9.50 -6.73 8.18
N VAL A 33 -8.49 -6.80 9.04
CA VAL A 33 -7.39 -7.75 8.92
C VAL A 33 -7.95 -9.16 9.14
N PRO A 34 -7.63 -10.16 8.29
CA PRO A 34 -8.09 -11.53 8.53
C PRO A 34 -7.67 -12.03 9.91
N ASP A 35 -8.58 -12.74 10.58
CA ASP A 35 -8.31 -13.37 11.87
C ASP A 35 -7.07 -14.27 11.79
N HIS A 36 -6.38 -14.42 12.92
CA HIS A 36 -5.19 -15.26 13.02
C HIS A 36 -4.16 -14.90 11.94
N THR A 37 -3.84 -13.61 11.78
CA THR A 37 -2.72 -13.17 10.94
C THR A 37 -1.73 -12.35 11.73
N ARG A 38 -0.47 -12.36 11.26
CA ARG A 38 0.61 -11.50 11.76
C ARG A 38 1.21 -10.69 10.63
N VAL A 39 1.68 -9.49 10.97
CA VAL A 39 2.47 -8.64 10.06
C VAL A 39 3.88 -9.22 9.95
N ILE A 40 4.30 -9.56 8.74
CA ILE A 40 5.68 -9.98 8.45
C ILE A 40 6.57 -8.81 8.02
N ALA A 41 5.98 -7.81 7.35
CA ALA A 41 6.67 -6.60 6.91
C ALA A 41 5.68 -5.45 6.78
N ALA A 42 6.19 -4.23 6.96
CA ALA A 42 5.47 -3.00 6.70
C ALA A 42 6.38 -2.07 5.88
N LEU A 43 5.92 -1.69 4.69
CA LEU A 43 6.68 -0.86 3.76
C LEU A 43 5.86 0.34 3.32
N GLN A 44 6.55 1.46 3.12
CA GLN A 44 5.98 2.61 2.42
C GLN A 44 6.15 2.41 0.92
N ALA A 45 5.22 2.94 0.15
CA ALA A 45 5.37 3.06 -1.29
C ALA A 45 5.23 4.52 -1.70
N GLU A 46 6.06 4.92 -2.65
CA GLU A 46 6.00 6.21 -3.31
C GLU A 46 6.22 6.01 -4.80
N GLY A 47 5.36 6.60 -5.61
CA GLY A 47 5.42 6.46 -7.06
C GLY A 47 4.17 7.00 -7.72
N VAL A 48 3.67 6.29 -8.72
CA VAL A 48 2.52 6.72 -9.52
C VAL A 48 1.47 5.62 -9.72
N GLN A 49 0.22 6.03 -9.87
CA GLN A 49 -0.84 5.23 -10.46
C GLN A 49 -1.00 5.62 -11.92
N ILE A 50 -0.89 4.65 -12.81
CA ILE A 50 -0.93 4.86 -14.25
C ILE A 50 -2.35 4.60 -14.74
N TYR A 51 -2.90 5.58 -15.46
CA TYR A 51 -4.20 5.50 -16.12
C TYR A 51 -4.04 5.58 -17.63
N GLU A 52 -4.90 4.87 -18.35
CA GLU A 52 -5.01 4.94 -19.80
C GLU A 52 -6.45 5.28 -20.21
N ALA A 53 -6.59 6.17 -21.19
CA ALA A 53 -7.85 6.55 -21.77
C ALA A 53 -8.41 5.42 -22.66
N LYS A 54 -9.51 4.81 -22.24
CA LYS A 54 -10.19 3.75 -22.98
C LYS A 54 -11.64 4.14 -23.27
N ALA A 55 -12.16 3.66 -24.40
CA ALA A 55 -13.57 3.80 -24.71
C ALA A 55 -14.42 2.96 -23.74
N ARG A 56 -15.51 3.55 -23.23
CA ARG A 56 -16.57 2.84 -22.51
C ARG A 56 -17.70 2.47 -23.47
N LEU A 57 -18.66 1.69 -22.99
CA LEU A 57 -19.95 1.51 -23.65
C LEU A 57 -20.54 2.88 -24.00
N GLY A 58 -20.91 3.07 -25.27
CA GLY A 58 -21.40 4.36 -25.80
C GLY A 58 -20.33 5.26 -26.41
N GLY A 59 -19.06 4.82 -26.51
CA GLY A 59 -18.01 5.51 -27.27
C GLY A 59 -17.32 6.67 -26.53
N ALA A 60 -17.83 7.08 -25.37
CA ALA A 60 -17.17 8.07 -24.53
C ALA A 60 -15.85 7.52 -23.95
N LEU A 61 -14.82 8.38 -23.92
CA LEU A 61 -13.52 8.02 -23.36
C LEU A 61 -13.49 8.19 -21.84
N ALA A 62 -12.64 7.41 -21.20
CA ALA A 62 -12.55 7.32 -19.77
C ALA A 62 -11.18 6.85 -19.29
N TRP A 63 -10.76 7.36 -18.14
CA TRP A 63 -9.62 6.80 -17.42
C TRP A 63 -9.91 5.38 -16.93
N SER A 64 -9.04 4.45 -17.33
CA SER A 64 -8.98 3.07 -16.87
C SER A 64 -7.65 2.88 -16.16
N LEU A 65 -7.68 2.30 -14.96
CA LEU A 65 -6.46 2.02 -14.21
C LEU A 65 -5.64 0.94 -14.94
N VAL A 66 -4.38 1.24 -15.23
CA VAL A 66 -3.39 0.29 -15.73
C VAL A 66 -2.70 -0.41 -14.57
N GLY A 67 -2.24 0.37 -13.57
CA GLY A 67 -1.65 -0.16 -12.36
C GLY A 67 -0.62 0.79 -11.73
N PRO A 68 0.03 0.36 -10.65
CA PRO A 68 1.05 1.14 -9.96
C PRO A 68 2.43 1.00 -10.63
N ASP A 69 3.27 1.99 -10.37
CA ASP A 69 4.73 1.93 -10.50
C ASP A 69 5.31 2.72 -9.32
N ALA A 70 5.86 2.01 -8.33
CA ALA A 70 6.33 2.62 -7.09
C ALA A 70 7.51 1.88 -6.48
N LYS A 71 8.45 2.64 -5.92
CA LYS A 71 9.47 2.08 -5.02
C LYS A 71 8.81 1.63 -3.72
N LEU A 72 9.37 0.59 -3.11
CA LEU A 72 9.04 0.13 -1.78
C LEU A 72 10.18 0.48 -0.85
N GLU A 73 9.87 1.17 0.24
CA GLU A 73 10.84 1.66 1.21
C GLU A 73 10.48 1.18 2.61
N THR A 74 11.50 0.94 3.42
CA THR A 74 11.32 0.80 4.87
C THR A 74 10.86 2.12 5.48
N LEU A 75 10.43 2.09 6.74
CA LEU A 75 9.96 3.29 7.43
C LEU A 75 11.06 4.35 7.64
N ASP A 76 12.32 3.94 7.70
CA ASP A 76 13.51 4.80 7.74
C ASP A 76 13.97 5.28 6.35
N GLY A 77 13.22 4.96 5.29
CA GLY A 77 13.45 5.50 3.94
C GLY A 77 14.46 4.73 3.09
N ARG A 78 14.80 3.49 3.46
CA ARG A 78 15.67 2.65 2.64
C ARG A 78 14.84 1.89 1.60
N GLU A 79 15.17 2.06 0.33
CA GLU A 79 14.56 1.30 -0.74
C GLU A 79 14.89 -0.20 -0.62
N VAL A 80 13.86 -1.03 -0.68
CA VAL A 80 13.93 -2.49 -0.51
C VAL A 80 13.23 -3.27 -1.61
N GLY A 81 12.58 -2.60 -2.55
CA GLY A 81 11.91 -3.27 -3.64
C GLY A 81 11.06 -2.34 -4.49
N HIS A 82 10.18 -2.95 -5.29
CA HIS A 82 9.34 -2.27 -6.26
C HIS A 82 7.94 -2.89 -6.31
N HIS A 83 6.94 -2.05 -6.54
CA HIS A 83 5.55 -2.41 -6.74
C HIS A 83 5.08 -2.00 -8.13
N SER A 84 4.54 -2.94 -8.90
CA SER A 84 4.24 -2.78 -10.32
C SER A 84 2.88 -3.35 -10.73
N ILE A 85 2.52 -3.16 -12.00
CA ILE A 85 1.31 -3.68 -12.66
C ILE A 85 1.19 -5.20 -12.44
N GLY A 86 -0.02 -5.70 -12.15
CA GLY A 86 -0.25 -7.13 -11.91
C GLY A 86 -1.20 -7.43 -10.74
N PRO A 87 -1.30 -6.56 -9.73
CA PRO A 87 -0.20 -5.96 -8.99
C PRO A 87 0.86 -6.97 -8.50
N VAL A 88 2.13 -6.58 -8.52
CA VAL A 88 3.29 -7.37 -8.06
C VAL A 88 4.12 -6.57 -7.06
N TRP A 89 4.66 -7.22 -6.03
CA TRP A 89 5.67 -6.63 -5.14
C TRP A 89 6.91 -7.51 -5.20
N ARG A 90 8.05 -6.91 -5.55
CA ARG A 90 9.33 -7.60 -5.67
C ARG A 90 10.36 -6.92 -4.79
N ALA A 91 11.02 -7.67 -3.94
CA ALA A 91 12.06 -7.18 -3.06
C ALA A 91 13.46 -7.37 -3.67
N ASN A 92 14.42 -6.61 -3.15
CA ASN A 92 15.83 -6.63 -3.60
C ASN A 92 16.54 -7.96 -3.29
N ASP A 93 16.01 -8.74 -2.34
CA ASP A 93 16.49 -10.11 -2.06
C ASP A 93 15.99 -11.16 -3.06
N GLY A 94 15.16 -10.75 -4.03
CA GLY A 94 14.60 -11.62 -5.05
C GLY A 94 13.24 -12.24 -4.68
N SER A 95 12.76 -12.08 -3.45
CA SER A 95 11.41 -12.50 -3.08
C SER A 95 10.36 -11.67 -3.80
N GLU A 96 9.28 -12.31 -4.22
CA GLU A 96 8.22 -11.67 -5.00
C GLU A 96 6.85 -12.21 -4.56
N ILE A 97 5.83 -11.37 -4.57
CA ILE A 97 4.44 -11.77 -4.38
C ILE A 97 3.56 -11.14 -5.46
N LYS A 98 2.49 -11.84 -5.84
CA LYS A 98 1.54 -11.39 -6.86
C LYS A 98 0.12 -11.48 -6.33
N ALA A 99 -0.71 -10.49 -6.62
CA ALA A 99 -2.13 -10.60 -6.33
C ALA A 99 -2.76 -11.73 -7.16
N THR A 100 -3.57 -12.58 -6.52
CA THR A 100 -4.19 -13.75 -7.17
C THR A 100 -5.55 -13.43 -7.79
N LYS A 101 -6.21 -12.38 -7.31
CA LYS A 101 -7.56 -11.96 -7.72
C LYS A 101 -7.81 -10.48 -7.40
N SER A 102 -9.01 -10.00 -7.75
CA SER A 102 -9.54 -8.71 -7.30
C SER A 102 -9.56 -8.59 -5.78
N ALA A 103 -9.57 -7.36 -5.27
CA ALA A 103 -9.53 -7.11 -3.84
C ALA A 103 -10.67 -7.79 -3.08
N LEU A 104 -10.33 -8.44 -1.96
CA LEU A 104 -11.27 -9.04 -1.03
C LEU A 104 -12.12 -7.97 -0.36
N GLN A 105 -11.47 -6.84 -0.04
CA GLN A 105 -12.11 -5.68 0.57
C GLN A 105 -11.55 -4.42 -0.08
N ASN A 106 -12.40 -3.41 -0.24
CA ASN A 106 -11.99 -2.09 -0.65
C ASN A 106 -12.69 -1.04 0.20
N TRP A 107 -11.96 0.03 0.51
CA TRP A 107 -12.52 1.17 1.23
C TRP A 107 -12.08 2.47 0.56
N LYS A 108 -13.03 3.39 0.38
CA LYS A 108 -12.78 4.69 -0.24
C LYS A 108 -12.32 5.70 0.83
N PRO A 109 -11.12 6.29 0.70
CA PRO A 109 -10.67 7.36 1.58
C PRO A 109 -11.59 8.57 1.58
N ALA A 110 -11.56 9.31 2.69
CA ALA A 110 -12.26 10.59 2.80
C ALA A 110 -11.72 11.62 1.80
N ASP A 111 -10.41 11.58 1.51
CA ASP A 111 -9.82 12.35 0.43
C ASP A 111 -10.19 11.74 -0.95
N PRO A 112 -10.99 12.45 -1.78
CA PRO A 112 -11.38 11.94 -3.09
C PRO A 112 -10.22 11.86 -4.08
N GLY A 113 -9.08 12.51 -3.82
CA GLY A 113 -7.87 12.42 -4.62
C GLY A 113 -7.05 11.16 -4.37
N SER A 114 -7.43 10.34 -3.38
CA SER A 114 -6.67 9.17 -2.95
C SER A 114 -7.24 7.85 -3.46
N VAL A 115 -6.36 6.94 -3.90
CA VAL A 115 -6.77 5.57 -4.25
C VAL A 115 -7.32 4.81 -3.04
N ALA A 116 -8.19 3.84 -3.30
CA ALA A 116 -8.80 3.01 -2.27
C ALA A 116 -7.78 2.28 -1.38
N TRP A 117 -8.10 2.12 -0.11
CA TRP A 117 -7.45 1.10 0.71
C TRP A 117 -7.98 -0.27 0.29
N LEU A 118 -7.13 -1.29 0.35
CA LEU A 118 -7.45 -2.62 -0.18
C LEU A 118 -6.92 -3.72 0.74
N LEU A 119 -7.64 -4.84 0.78
CA LEU A 119 -7.10 -6.12 1.21
C LEU A 119 -7.05 -7.05 0.00
N LEU A 120 -5.86 -7.57 -0.27
CA LEU A 120 -5.56 -8.43 -1.41
C LEU A 120 -5.10 -9.80 -0.91
N GLU A 121 -5.50 -10.86 -1.60
CA GLU A 121 -4.87 -12.17 -1.48
C GLU A 121 -3.70 -12.25 -2.46
N VAL A 122 -2.58 -12.81 -2.02
CA VAL A 122 -1.34 -12.88 -2.80
C VAL A 122 -0.71 -14.27 -2.76
N SER A 123 0.08 -14.59 -3.78
CA SER A 123 0.91 -15.80 -3.82
C SER A 123 2.40 -15.43 -3.78
N PRO A 124 3.20 -15.99 -2.84
CA PRO A 124 4.63 -15.76 -2.76
C PRO A 124 5.41 -16.64 -3.73
N GLN A 125 6.54 -16.11 -4.18
CA GLN A 125 7.52 -16.73 -5.06
C GLN A 125 8.92 -16.42 -4.54
N GLY A 126 9.75 -17.45 -4.38
CA GLY A 126 11.09 -17.32 -3.82
C GLY A 126 11.12 -17.18 -2.30
N GLU A 127 12.34 -17.06 -1.78
CA GLU A 127 12.62 -16.87 -0.35
C GLU A 127 13.08 -15.44 -0.08
N GLY A 128 12.71 -14.87 1.06
CA GLY A 128 13.08 -13.51 1.45
C GLY A 128 12.02 -12.79 2.29
N ILE A 129 12.00 -11.46 2.24
CA ILE A 129 11.12 -10.62 3.09
C ILE A 129 9.64 -10.94 2.88
N PHE A 130 9.25 -11.38 1.68
CA PHE A 130 7.87 -11.70 1.34
C PHE A 130 7.50 -13.17 1.54
N SER A 131 8.41 -14.00 2.06
CA SER A 131 8.11 -15.39 2.36
C SER A 131 6.93 -15.54 3.32
N GLY A 132 6.02 -16.45 2.98
CA GLY A 132 4.82 -16.73 3.79
C GLY A 132 3.73 -15.66 3.75
N THR A 133 3.88 -14.61 2.93
CA THR A 133 2.80 -13.63 2.71
C THR A 133 1.64 -14.31 2.02
N GLN A 134 0.45 -14.15 2.58
CA GLN A 134 -0.82 -14.60 1.99
C GLN A 134 -1.77 -13.44 1.71
N TYR A 135 -1.63 -12.34 2.45
CA TYR A 135 -2.41 -11.14 2.23
C TYR A 135 -1.53 -9.89 2.19
N VAL A 136 -1.97 -8.91 1.40
CA VAL A 136 -1.41 -7.57 1.41
C VAL A 136 -2.52 -6.58 1.71
N MET A 137 -2.32 -5.76 2.75
CA MET A 137 -3.21 -4.67 3.08
C MET A 137 -2.57 -3.34 2.67
N ARG A 138 -3.26 -2.58 1.81
CA ARG A 138 -2.86 -1.22 1.43
C ARG A 138 -3.68 -0.22 2.21
N VAL A 139 -3.02 0.62 3.00
CA VAL A 139 -3.64 1.64 3.86
C VAL A 139 -2.92 2.98 3.75
N ALA A 140 -3.44 4.00 4.43
CA ALA A 140 -2.85 5.33 4.51
C ALA A 140 -2.49 5.93 3.13
N THR A 141 -3.35 5.69 2.15
CA THR A 141 -3.16 6.19 0.79
C THR A 141 -3.28 7.71 0.72
N ALA A 142 -2.43 8.31 -0.10
CA ALA A 142 -2.47 9.72 -0.46
C ALA A 142 -2.26 9.84 -1.98
N GLY A 143 -3.19 10.46 -2.70
CA GLY A 143 -3.10 10.63 -4.14
C GLY A 143 -3.39 9.36 -4.97
N GLY A 144 -3.08 9.46 -6.26
CA GLY A 144 -3.20 8.35 -7.21
C GLY A 144 -4.60 8.12 -7.77
N ALA A 145 -5.63 8.87 -7.37
CA ALA A 145 -6.95 8.73 -7.99
C ALA A 145 -6.93 9.14 -9.46
N ALA A 146 -7.92 8.66 -10.23
CA ALA A 146 -8.07 9.05 -11.63
C ALA A 146 -8.26 10.57 -11.75
N PRO A 147 -7.71 11.21 -12.80
CA PRO A 147 -7.97 12.61 -13.07
C PRO A 147 -9.47 12.91 -13.16
N LEU A 148 -9.86 14.09 -12.67
CA LEU A 148 -11.26 14.54 -12.72
C LEU A 148 -11.65 15.00 -14.12
N GLU A 149 -10.69 15.55 -14.86
CA GLU A 149 -10.88 15.90 -16.26
C GLU A 149 -11.03 14.64 -17.13
N ALA A 150 -11.96 14.68 -18.07
CA ALA A 150 -12.11 13.62 -19.05
C ALA A 150 -10.85 13.54 -19.94
N PRO A 151 -10.47 12.32 -20.39
CA PRO A 151 -9.37 12.18 -21.35
C PRO A 151 -9.69 12.83 -22.69
N GLY A 152 -8.68 13.40 -23.33
CA GLY A 152 -8.82 14.10 -24.61
C GLY A 152 -8.72 13.16 -25.81
N GLN A 153 -7.94 12.08 -25.70
CA GLN A 153 -7.72 11.11 -26.78
C GLN A 153 -7.64 9.67 -26.29
N ALA A 154 -8.04 8.72 -27.14
CA ALA A 154 -7.90 7.29 -26.85
C ALA A 154 -6.42 6.92 -26.75
N GLY A 155 -6.07 6.09 -25.77
CA GLY A 155 -4.67 5.68 -25.51
C GLY A 155 -3.82 6.73 -24.80
N GLU A 156 -4.35 7.92 -24.48
CA GLU A 156 -3.69 8.88 -23.60
C GLU A 156 -3.34 8.23 -22.27
N ARG A 157 -2.14 8.49 -21.75
CA ARG A 157 -1.71 8.00 -20.44
C ARG A 157 -1.42 9.14 -19.48
N LYS A 158 -1.81 8.95 -18.22
CA LYS A 158 -1.46 9.85 -17.11
C LYS A 158 -0.92 9.05 -15.94
N SER A 159 0.15 9.57 -15.35
CA SER A 159 0.78 9.03 -14.16
C SER A 159 0.48 9.97 -12.99
N ILE A 160 -0.29 9.50 -12.02
CA ILE A 160 -0.75 10.31 -10.89
C ILE A 160 0.07 9.95 -9.65
N PRO A 161 0.80 10.90 -9.04
CA PRO A 161 1.57 10.63 -7.83
C PRO A 161 0.72 9.99 -6.74
N TYR A 162 1.26 8.95 -6.10
CA TYR A 162 0.61 8.31 -4.97
C TYR A 162 1.63 7.85 -3.92
N ARG A 163 1.15 7.79 -2.68
CA ARG A 163 1.83 7.14 -1.57
C ARG A 163 0.88 6.19 -0.85
N ALA A 164 1.43 5.16 -0.21
CA ALA A 164 0.68 4.23 0.63
C ALA A 164 1.58 3.53 1.64
N VAL A 165 0.95 2.89 2.63
CA VAL A 165 1.59 1.89 3.49
C VAL A 165 1.04 0.50 3.11
N TYR A 166 1.95 -0.47 2.95
CA TYR A 166 1.63 -1.85 2.67
C TYR A 166 2.01 -2.74 3.84
N LEU A 167 1.03 -3.50 4.34
CA LEU A 167 1.24 -4.54 5.34
C LEU A 167 1.21 -5.88 4.65
N PHE A 168 2.28 -6.64 4.82
CA PHE A 168 2.40 -8.01 4.32
C PHE A 168 2.04 -8.94 5.48
N LEU A 169 1.03 -9.78 5.28
CA LEU A 169 0.40 -10.56 6.32
C LEU A 169 0.52 -12.05 6.03
N SER A 170 0.80 -12.81 7.07
CA SER A 170 0.85 -14.28 7.05
C SER A 170 -0.17 -14.82 8.04
N ALA A 171 -0.90 -15.88 7.69
CA ALA A 171 -1.69 -16.61 8.67
C ALA A 171 -0.78 -17.16 9.78
N THR A 172 -1.29 -17.12 11.00
CA THR A 172 -0.77 -17.82 12.17
C THR A 172 -1.57 -19.11 12.31
N GLU A 173 -0.87 -20.21 12.61
CA GLU A 173 -1.49 -21.46 13.04
C GLU A 173 -2.21 -21.31 14.39
#